data_AF-A0A0Q9KKS3-F1
#
_entry.id   AF-A0A0Q9KKS3-F1
#
_cell.length_a   1.000
_cell.length_b   1.000
_cell.length_c   1.000
_cell.angle_alpha   90.00
_cell.angle_beta   90.00
_cell.angle_gamma   90.00
#
_symmetry.space_group_name_H-M   'P 1'
#
loop_
_entity.id
_entity.type
_entity.pdbx_description
1 polymer ?
#
loop_
_entity_poly.entity_id
_entity_poly.type
_entity_poly.pdbx_seq_one_letter_code
_entity_poly.pdbx_strand_id
1 'polypeptide(L)'
;MFGINGWEVVLLGLIAVFVLGPERLPEYAQKLAQLIKKARVMAEGAKGQLKDQLGPEYNDINWRQYDPRQYDPRKIVREALIEPLEDAASTLKSGGTNPDMADVDALDENAVHLGPDPRSWDPLRPTPYDVDAT
;
A
#
# COMPACT_ATOMS: atom_id res chain seq x y z
N MET A 1 11.21 -0.12 -10.28
CA MET A 1 11.12 -0.85 -11.56
C MET A 1 12.52 -1.31 -11.93
N PHE A 2 12.78 -2.62 -11.99
CA PHE A 2 14.08 -3.13 -12.43
C PHE A 2 14.10 -3.10 -13.96
N GLY A 3 14.78 -2.10 -14.53
CA GLY A 3 14.96 -1.93 -15.98
C GLY A 3 15.99 -2.90 -16.56
N ILE A 4 15.90 -4.18 -16.20
CA ILE A 4 16.84 -5.22 -16.60
C ILE A 4 16.24 -5.96 -17.80
N ASN A 5 16.92 -5.87 -18.93
CA ASN A 5 16.63 -6.60 -20.16
C ASN A 5 17.16 -8.03 -20.08
N GLY A 6 16.63 -8.93 -20.92
CA GLY A 6 17.04 -10.35 -20.92
C GLY A 6 18.55 -10.56 -21.09
N TRP A 7 19.22 -9.71 -21.88
CA TRP A 7 20.67 -9.73 -22.05
C TRP A 7 21.44 -9.35 -20.78
N GLU A 8 20.96 -8.34 -20.04
CA GLU A 8 21.61 -7.88 -18.81
C GLU A 8 21.54 -8.95 -17.72
N VAL A 9 20.46 -9.74 -17.66
CA VAL A 9 20.37 -10.91 -16.76
C VAL A 9 21.46 -11.95 -17.09
N VAL A 10 21.68 -12.23 -18.38
CA VAL A 10 22.71 -13.19 -18.81
C VAL A 10 24.10 -12.68 -18.45
N LEU A 11 24.39 -11.41 -18.69
CA LEU A 11 25.66 -10.79 -18.31
C LEU A 11 25.90 -10.87 -16.79
N LEU A 12 24.87 -10.58 -16.00
CA LEU A 12 24.92 -10.69 -14.54
C LEU A 12 25.17 -12.12 -14.09
N GLY A 13 24.53 -13.09 -14.74
CA GLY A 13 24.78 -14.51 -14.52
C GLY A 13 26.23 -14.90 -14.81
N LEU A 14 26.79 -14.40 -15.92
CA LEU A 14 28.18 -14.66 -16.29
C LEU A 14 29.17 -14.09 -15.26
N ILE A 15 28.92 -12.86 -14.80
CA ILE A 15 29.71 -12.20 -13.73
C ILE A 15 29.60 -13.00 -12.43
N ALA A 16 28.39 -13.43 -12.06
CA ALA A 16 28.18 -14.24 -10.86
C ALA A 16 28.95 -15.56 -10.95
N VAL A 17 28.93 -16.25 -12.10
CA VAL A 17 29.73 -17.47 -12.34
C VAL A 17 31.21 -17.20 -12.20
N PHE A 18 31.72 -16.08 -12.70
CA PHE A 18 33.14 -15.73 -12.62
C PHE A 18 33.58 -15.43 -11.18
N VAL A 19 32.77 -14.67 -10.42
CA VAL A 19 33.09 -14.26 -9.05
C VAL A 19 32.99 -15.43 -8.06
N LEU A 20 31.94 -16.25 -8.18
CA LEU A 20 31.73 -17.41 -7.29
C LEU A 20 32.54 -18.64 -7.73
N GLY A 21 32.85 -18.74 -9.02
CA GLY A 21 33.41 -19.91 -9.67
C GLY A 21 32.34 -20.87 -10.21
N PRO A 22 32.47 -21.38 -11.45
CA PRO A 22 31.48 -22.28 -12.07
C PRO A 22 31.32 -23.61 -11.32
N GLU A 23 32.36 -24.06 -10.63
CA GLU A 23 32.34 -25.31 -9.87
C GLU A 23 31.53 -25.20 -8.57
N ARG A 24 31.51 -24.02 -7.94
CA ARG A 24 30.84 -23.82 -6.64
C ARG A 24 29.40 -23.35 -6.76
N LEU A 25 29.04 -22.69 -7.87
CA LEU A 25 27.68 -22.26 -8.15
C LEU A 25 26.62 -23.36 -8.04
N PRO A 26 26.78 -24.55 -8.64
CA PRO A 26 25.78 -25.62 -8.53
C PRO A 26 25.63 -26.10 -7.08
N GLU A 27 26.71 -26.14 -6.30
CA GLU A 27 26.66 -26.51 -4.88
C GLU A 27 25.84 -25.49 -4.06
N TYR A 28 26.08 -24.19 -4.27
CA TYR A 28 25.31 -23.13 -3.60
C TYR A 28 23.85 -23.07 -4.07
N ALA A 29 23.59 -23.24 -5.37
CA ALA A 29 22.24 -23.32 -5.91
C ALA A 29 21.46 -24.48 -5.29
N GLN A 30 22.10 -25.64 -5.10
CA GLN A 30 21.50 -26.78 -4.42
C GLN A 30 21.19 -26.46 -2.95
N LYS A 31 22.10 -25.82 -2.21
CA LYS A 31 21.87 -25.40 -0.81
C LYS A 31 20.69 -24.42 -0.71
N LEU A 32 20.64 -23.42 -1.59
CA LEU A 32 19.53 -22.48 -1.66
C LEU A 32 18.21 -23.18 -2.01
N ALA A 33 18.22 -24.08 -3.00
CA ALA A 33 17.03 -24.84 -3.38
C ALA A 33 16.52 -25.71 -2.22
N GLN A 34 17.41 -26.33 -1.45
CA GLN A 34 17.05 -27.07 -0.24
C GLN A 34 16.46 -26.16 0.84
N LEU A 35 17.02 -24.96 1.03
CA LEU A 35 16.51 -23.96 1.97
C LEU A 35 15.10 -23.52 1.57
N ILE A 36 14.89 -23.19 0.29
CA ILE A 36 13.57 -22.80 -0.24
C ILE A 36 12.55 -23.94 -0.05
N LYS A 37 12.94 -25.20 -0.33
CA LYS A 37 12.06 -26.35 -0.09
C LYS A 37 11.67 -26.48 1.38
N LYS A 38 12.64 -26.36 2.30
CA LYS A 38 12.39 -26.41 3.74
C LYS A 38 11.49 -25.25 4.20
N ALA A 39 11.77 -24.04 3.73
CA ALA A 39 10.96 -22.86 4.01
C ALA A 39 9.52 -23.04 3.51
N ARG A 40 9.33 -23.60 2.31
CA ARG A 40 8.01 -23.91 1.76
C ARG A 40 7.25 -24.92 2.62
N VAL A 41 7.89 -26.03 3.00
CA VAL A 41 7.26 -27.05 3.85
C VAL A 41 6.89 -26.46 5.23
N MET A 42 7.77 -25.65 5.80
CA MET A 42 7.51 -24.96 7.07
C MET A 42 6.33 -23.97 6.94
N ALA A 43 6.28 -23.18 5.86
CA ALA A 43 5.18 -22.26 5.60
C ALA A 43 3.85 -22.97 5.36
N GLU A 44 3.84 -24.09 4.62
CA GLU A 44 2.66 -24.92 4.40
C GLU A 44 2.16 -25.55 5.72
N GLY A 45 3.07 -26.02 6.58
CA GLY A 45 2.74 -26.55 7.91
C GLY A 45 2.18 -25.48 8.86
N ALA A 46 2.80 -24.29 8.90
CA ALA A 46 2.32 -23.16 9.70
C ALA A 46 0.94 -22.68 9.20
N LYS A 47 0.73 -22.62 7.89
CA LYS A 47 -0.57 -22.33 7.28
C LYS A 47 -1.64 -23.35 7.67
N GLY A 48 -1.28 -24.64 7.75
CA GLY A 48 -2.16 -25.71 8.23
C GLY A 48 -2.58 -25.50 9.68
N GLN A 49 -1.61 -25.30 10.59
CA GLN A 49 -1.88 -25.05 12.02
C GLN A 49 -2.71 -23.79 12.25
N LEU A 50 -2.43 -22.72 11.50
CA LEU A 50 -3.15 -21.46 11.60
C LEU A 50 -4.60 -21.61 11.09
N LYS A 51 -4.81 -22.40 10.03
CA LYS A 51 -6.14 -22.75 9.52
C LYS A 51 -6.94 -23.61 10.51
N ASP A 52 -6.28 -24.56 11.17
CA ASP A 52 -6.93 -25.43 12.17
C ASP A 52 -7.31 -24.68 13.46
N GLN A 53 -6.50 -23.69 13.87
CA GLN A 53 -6.75 -22.90 15.08
C GLN A 53 -7.70 -21.72 14.89
N LEU A 54 -7.67 -21.05 13.73
CA LEU A 54 -8.56 -19.91 13.45
C LEU A 54 -9.92 -20.34 12.87
N GLY A 55 -10.06 -21.58 12.41
CA GLY A 55 -11.31 -22.06 11.82
C GLY A 55 -11.81 -21.14 10.69
N PRO A 56 -13.14 -20.92 10.54
CA PRO A 56 -13.70 -20.14 9.42
C PRO A 56 -13.17 -18.70 9.30
N GLU A 57 -12.56 -18.12 10.33
CA GLU A 57 -11.91 -16.79 10.28
C GLU A 57 -10.68 -16.75 9.34
N TYR A 58 -10.11 -17.91 8.99
CA TYR A 58 -9.04 -18.04 7.99
C TYR A 58 -9.49 -17.62 6.57
N ASN A 59 -10.80 -17.76 6.25
CA ASN A 59 -11.36 -17.36 4.96
C ASN A 59 -11.60 -15.85 4.84
N ASP A 60 -11.78 -15.14 5.97
CA ASP A 60 -11.95 -13.68 5.99
C ASP A 60 -10.62 -12.94 5.83
N ILE A 61 -9.48 -13.62 6.11
CA ILE A 61 -8.16 -13.12 5.73
C ILE A 61 -8.04 -13.25 4.21
N ASN A 62 -8.29 -12.14 3.50
CA ASN A 62 -8.08 -12.06 2.07
C ASN A 62 -6.59 -12.25 1.75
N TRP A 63 -6.14 -13.47 1.51
CA TRP A 63 -4.77 -13.74 1.05
C TRP A 63 -4.55 -13.30 -0.41
N ARG A 64 -5.64 -13.10 -1.17
CA ARG A 64 -5.62 -12.64 -2.56
C ARG A 64 -5.16 -11.19 -2.75
N GLN A 65 -5.30 -10.32 -1.75
CA GLN A 65 -4.74 -8.95 -1.79
C GLN A 65 -3.22 -8.95 -1.55
N TYR A 66 -2.68 -9.99 -0.92
CA TYR A 66 -1.24 -10.14 -0.66
C TYR A 66 -0.52 -11.04 -1.68
N ASP A 67 -1.23 -11.56 -2.69
CA ASP A 67 -0.60 -12.28 -3.80
C ASP A 67 0.11 -11.25 -4.72
N PRO A 68 1.46 -11.25 -4.79
CA PRO A 68 2.22 -10.25 -5.54
C PRO A 68 1.89 -10.23 -7.05
N ARG A 69 1.28 -11.30 -7.57
CA ARG A 69 0.90 -11.43 -8.98
C ARG A 69 -0.51 -10.93 -9.26
N GLN A 70 -1.33 -10.74 -8.23
CA GLN A 70 -2.72 -10.33 -8.32
C GLN A 70 -2.98 -8.92 -7.77
N TYR A 71 -1.93 -8.17 -7.42
CA TYR A 71 -2.00 -6.72 -7.26
C TYR A 71 -2.27 -6.09 -8.63
N ASP A 72 -3.52 -6.18 -9.08
CA ASP A 72 -3.96 -5.69 -10.38
C ASP A 72 -4.20 -4.18 -10.25
N PRO A 73 -3.26 -3.33 -10.73
CA PRO A 73 -3.30 -1.88 -10.50
C PRO A 73 -4.56 -1.24 -11.09
N ARG A 74 -5.20 -1.91 -12.05
CA ARG A 74 -6.43 -1.47 -12.68
C ARG A 74 -7.61 -1.44 -11.70
N LYS A 75 -7.63 -2.28 -10.67
CA LYS A 75 -8.70 -2.23 -9.65
C LYS A 75 -8.58 -0.98 -8.79
N ILE A 76 -7.38 -0.65 -8.33
CA ILE A 76 -7.12 0.53 -7.48
C ILE A 76 -7.45 1.82 -8.24
N VAL A 77 -7.09 1.88 -9.53
CA VAL A 77 -7.43 3.03 -10.39
C VAL A 77 -8.94 3.11 -10.66
N ARG A 78 -9.63 1.98 -10.83
CA ARG A 78 -11.09 1.98 -11.02
C ARG A 78 -11.81 2.40 -9.75
N GLU A 79 -11.38 1.94 -8.59
CA GLU A 79 -11.90 2.41 -7.29
C GLU A 79 -11.77 3.94 -7.18
N ALA A 80 -10.56 4.47 -7.44
CA ALA A 80 -10.27 5.90 -7.34
C ALA A 80 -10.93 6.79 -8.41
N LEU A 81 -11.40 6.24 -9.54
CA LEU A 81 -12.12 7.00 -10.58
C LEU A 81 -13.64 6.82 -10.52
N ILE A 82 -14.14 5.71 -9.97
CA ILE A 82 -15.57 5.43 -9.90
C ILE A 82 -16.19 6.10 -8.66
N GLU A 83 -15.50 6.10 -7.52
CA GLU A 83 -15.98 6.75 -6.28
C GLU A 83 -16.23 8.26 -6.47
N PRO A 84 -15.34 9.05 -7.11
CA PRO A 84 -15.63 10.47 -7.41
C PRO A 84 -16.75 10.67 -8.45
N LEU A 85 -16.94 9.69 -9.34
CA LEU A 85 -17.98 9.76 -10.38
C LEU A 85 -19.36 9.48 -9.80
N GLU A 86 -19.47 8.57 -8.82
CA GLU A 86 -20.70 8.29 -8.08
C GLU A 86 -21.07 9.44 -7.13
N ASP A 87 -20.08 10.07 -6.48
CA ASP A 87 -20.29 11.29 -5.68
C ASP A 87 -20.74 12.49 -6.53
N ALA A 88 -20.11 12.68 -7.70
CA ALA A 88 -20.55 13.70 -8.65
C ALA A 88 -21.94 13.40 -9.22
N ALA A 89 -22.22 12.13 -9.57
CA ALA A 89 -23.51 11.73 -10.13
C ALA A 89 -24.65 11.83 -9.09
N SER A 90 -24.39 11.51 -7.82
CA SER A 90 -25.37 11.64 -6.73
C SER A 90 -25.65 13.11 -6.39
N THR A 91 -24.63 13.97 -6.43
CA THR A 91 -24.80 15.43 -6.27
C THR A 91 -25.68 16.02 -7.38
N LEU A 92 -25.49 15.58 -8.63
CA LEU A 92 -26.32 16.01 -9.77
C LEU A 92 -27.73 15.42 -9.75
N LYS A 93 -27.90 14.21 -9.19
CA LYS A 93 -29.21 13.55 -9.02
C LYS A 93 -30.04 14.17 -7.89
N SER A 94 -29.37 14.76 -6.89
CA SER A 94 -29.97 15.38 -5.71
C SER A 94 -30.18 16.91 -5.86
N GLY A 95 -29.33 17.58 -6.64
CA GLY A 95 -29.28 19.04 -6.78
C GLY A 95 -30.25 19.64 -7.79
N GLY A 96 -31.55 19.39 -7.61
CA GLY A 96 -32.63 20.07 -8.32
C GLY A 96 -33.24 21.23 -7.52
N THR A 97 -32.45 22.03 -6.83
CA THR A 97 -32.90 23.29 -6.19
C THR A 97 -31.73 24.25 -6.02
N ASN A 98 -31.79 25.39 -6.71
CA ASN A 98 -30.94 26.55 -6.51
C ASN A 98 -31.06 27.05 -5.05
N PRO A 99 -29.96 27.56 -4.48
CA PRO A 99 -30.00 28.80 -3.72
C PRO A 99 -28.98 29.77 -4.34
N ASP A 100 -29.45 30.76 -5.07
CA ASP A 100 -29.79 32.10 -4.55
C ASP A 100 -28.53 32.85 -4.07
N MET A 101 -27.99 33.64 -5.00
CA MET A 101 -26.98 34.68 -4.75
C MET A 101 -27.70 35.91 -4.19
N ALA A 102 -28.11 35.87 -2.93
CA ALA A 102 -28.63 37.03 -2.22
C ALA A 102 -28.49 36.80 -0.72
N ASP A 103 -27.42 37.35 -0.15
CA ASP A 103 -27.31 37.86 1.23
C ASP A 103 -25.84 37.84 1.65
N VAL A 104 -25.12 38.85 1.16
CA VAL A 104 -23.80 39.24 1.66
C VAL A 104 -23.92 40.59 2.37
N ASP A 105 -24.89 40.76 3.27
CA ASP A 105 -24.89 41.92 4.17
C ASP A 105 -25.78 41.70 5.42
N ALA A 106 -25.27 40.98 6.41
CA ALA A 106 -25.71 41.14 7.80
C ALA A 106 -24.65 40.54 8.74
N LEU A 107 -24.05 41.41 9.55
CA LEU A 107 -23.06 41.10 10.56
C LEU A 107 -23.66 40.17 11.64
N ASP A 108 -23.19 38.93 11.74
CA ASP A 108 -23.32 38.12 12.95
C ASP A 108 -21.97 38.06 13.67
N GLU A 109 -21.86 38.85 14.74
CA GLU A 109 -20.69 39.03 15.61
C GLU A 109 -20.38 37.81 16.52
N ASN A 110 -20.97 36.63 16.31
CA ASN A 110 -20.73 35.46 17.18
C ASN A 110 -20.54 34.09 16.49
N ALA A 111 -20.28 34.03 15.18
CA ALA A 111 -20.04 32.75 14.50
C ALA A 111 -18.55 32.37 14.44
N VAL A 112 -18.15 31.52 15.40
CA VAL A 112 -17.11 30.49 15.30
C VAL A 112 -15.65 30.96 15.36
N HIS A 113 -15.08 30.80 16.56
CA HIS A 113 -13.66 30.48 16.73
C HIS A 113 -13.28 29.28 15.85
N LEU A 114 -12.78 29.54 14.64
CA LEU A 114 -11.96 28.57 13.92
C LEU A 114 -10.59 28.57 14.59
N GLY A 115 -10.42 27.68 15.57
CA GLY A 115 -9.10 27.28 16.01
C GLY A 115 -8.27 26.82 14.80
N PRO A 116 -6.94 26.96 14.82
CA PRO A 116 -6.09 26.48 13.75
C PRO A 116 -6.39 25.01 13.48
N ASP A 117 -6.65 24.64 12.22
CA ASP A 117 -6.86 23.26 11.81
C ASP A 117 -5.66 22.43 12.32
N PRO A 118 -5.87 21.45 13.22
CA PRO A 118 -4.79 20.68 13.84
C PRO A 118 -4.01 19.82 12.84
N ARG A 119 -4.48 19.72 11.58
CA ARG A 119 -3.81 19.00 10.49
C ARG A 119 -3.08 19.89 9.51
N SER A 120 -3.20 21.22 9.63
CA SER A 120 -2.46 22.15 8.79
C SER A 120 -1.01 22.25 9.27
N TRP A 121 -0.10 21.65 8.50
CA TRP A 121 1.34 21.78 8.73
C TRP A 121 1.81 23.18 8.30
N ASP A 122 2.23 24.00 9.27
CA ASP A 122 2.81 25.32 9.03
C ASP A 122 4.35 25.24 9.10
N PRO A 123 5.06 25.37 7.96
CA PRO A 123 6.53 25.26 7.92
C PRO A 123 7.26 26.45 8.55
N LEU A 124 6.55 27.53 8.90
CA LEU A 124 7.12 28.70 9.56
C LEU A 124 6.98 28.65 11.09
N ARG A 125 6.24 27.67 11.63
CA ARG A 125 6.15 27.46 13.07
C ARG A 125 7.40 26.73 13.58
N PRO A 126 8.15 27.31 14.53
CA PRO A 126 9.21 26.57 15.21
C PRO A 126 8.60 25.39 15.97
N THR A 127 9.27 24.24 15.92
CA THR A 127 8.85 23.04 16.66
C THR A 127 8.83 23.33 18.17
N PRO A 128 7.72 23.05 18.89
CA PRO A 128 7.66 23.24 20.33
C PRO A 128 8.74 22.45 21.07
N TYR A 129 9.31 23.04 22.12
CA TYR A 129 10.28 22.36 22.99
C TYR A 129 9.55 21.33 23.87
N ASP A 130 9.97 20.07 23.80
CA ASP A 130 9.44 18.97 24.59
C ASP A 130 10.20 18.86 25.92
N VAL A 131 9.50 19.12 27.03
CA VAL A 131 10.08 19.10 28.39
C VAL A 131 10.10 17.71 29.02
N ASP A 132 9.40 16.74 28.42
CA ASP A 132 9.31 15.37 28.92
C ASP A 132 10.43 14.46 28.37
N ALA A 133 11.24 14.97 27.44
CA ALA A 133 12.36 14.26 26.81
C ALA A 133 13.67 14.30 27.65
N THR A 134 13.60 14.05 28.97
CA THR A 134 14.77 13.93 29.87
C THR A 134 14.93 12.52 30.44
#